data_AF-A0A7Y5FRT1-F1
#
_entry.id   AF-A0A7Y5FRT1-F1
#
_cell.length_a   1.000
_cell.length_b   1.000
_cell.length_c   1.000
_cell.angle_alpha   90.00
_cell.angle_beta   90.00
_cell.angle_gamma   90.00
#
_symmetry.space_group_name_H-M   'P 1'
#
loop_
_entity.id
_entity.type
_entity.pdbx_description
1 polymer ?
#
loop_
_entity_poly.entity_id
_entity_poly.type
_entity_poly.pdbx_seq_one_letter_code
_entity_poly.pdbx_strand_id
1 'polypeptide(L)'
;LPALQLQPVPEGSETPDVSAYKLTYDREFTRDGELVFEIEFDPAGEEVQKQVNTYNEQGKIVRHELYNEGNLAETIDFTYDDKGRIATEYREFEEGYPLRTIYSYDEEGRITEKKVEDASYEVFDDDKK
;
A
#
# COMPACT_ATOMS: atom_id res chain seq x y z
N LEU A 1 -11.03 56.45 15.75
CA LEU A 1 -10.61 55.19 15.12
C LEU A 1 -10.59 55.41 13.61
N PRO A 2 -9.46 55.27 12.90
CA PRO A 2 -9.41 55.54 11.47
C PRO A 2 -9.98 54.34 10.68
N ALA A 3 -10.68 54.63 9.60
CA ALA A 3 -11.14 53.64 8.63
C ALA A 3 -9.92 53.13 7.83
N LEU A 4 -9.69 51.82 7.88
CA LEU A 4 -8.73 51.15 7.00
C LEU A 4 -9.27 51.21 5.56
N GLN A 5 -8.57 51.93 4.69
CA GLN A 5 -8.81 51.83 3.25
C GLN A 5 -8.20 50.54 2.72
N LEU A 6 -9.02 49.74 2.03
CA LEU A 6 -8.59 48.56 1.29
C LEU A 6 -7.71 49.02 0.11
N GLN A 7 -6.45 48.58 0.09
CA GLN A 7 -5.59 48.77 -1.07
C GLN A 7 -5.94 47.71 -2.14
N PRO A 8 -5.81 48.03 -3.45
CA PRO A 8 -6.08 47.06 -4.51
C PRO A 8 -5.05 45.93 -4.48
N VAL A 9 -5.54 44.71 -4.70
CA VAL A 9 -4.72 43.49 -4.83
C VAL A 9 -3.89 43.60 -6.12
N PRO A 10 -2.59 43.24 -6.12
CA PRO A 10 -1.78 43.29 -7.34
C PRO A 10 -2.33 42.33 -8.40
N GLU A 11 -2.54 42.84 -9.62
CA GLU A 11 -2.79 42.03 -10.82
C GLU A 11 -1.57 41.14 -11.07
N GLY A 12 -1.76 39.84 -10.90
CA GLY A 12 -0.67 38.85 -10.96
C GLY A 12 -0.83 37.65 -10.03
N SER A 13 -1.98 37.47 -9.37
CA SER A 13 -2.29 36.19 -8.73
C SER A 13 -2.57 35.16 -9.82
N GLU A 14 -1.55 34.42 -10.24
CA GLU A 14 -1.78 33.11 -10.82
C GLU A 14 -2.61 32.34 -9.80
N THR A 15 -3.89 32.11 -10.13
CA THR A 15 -4.66 31.08 -9.45
C THR A 15 -3.82 29.82 -9.52
N PRO A 16 -3.61 29.07 -8.41
CA PRO A 16 -3.02 27.75 -8.55
C PRO A 16 -3.83 27.03 -9.62
N ASP A 17 -3.17 26.58 -10.68
CA ASP A 17 -3.78 25.71 -11.67
C ASP A 17 -4.17 24.43 -10.94
N VAL A 18 -5.37 24.43 -10.38
CA VAL A 18 -6.03 23.23 -9.88
C VAL A 18 -6.56 22.49 -11.11
N SER A 19 -5.65 22.11 -12.01
CA SER A 19 -5.93 21.11 -13.02
C SER A 19 -6.32 19.86 -12.24
N ALA A 20 -7.62 19.63 -12.14
CA ALA A 20 -8.17 18.50 -11.44
C ALA A 20 -7.63 17.23 -12.12
N TYR A 21 -6.68 16.54 -11.48
CA TYR A 21 -6.22 15.24 -11.95
C TYR A 21 -7.39 14.27 -11.82
N LYS A 22 -8.06 14.00 -12.95
CA LYS A 22 -9.09 12.97 -13.02
C LYS A 22 -8.39 11.64 -13.28
N LEU A 23 -8.29 10.83 -12.25
CA LEU A 23 -7.82 9.46 -12.37
C LEU A 23 -8.97 8.55 -12.80
N THR A 24 -8.62 7.47 -13.49
CA THR A 24 -9.54 6.37 -13.76
C THR A 24 -8.97 5.08 -13.22
N TYR A 25 -9.85 4.11 -12.92
CA TYR A 25 -9.47 2.88 -12.25
C TYR A 25 -10.04 1.67 -13.00
N ASP A 26 -9.22 0.64 -13.17
CA ASP A 26 -9.68 -0.72 -13.43
C ASP A 26 -9.52 -1.55 -12.16
N ARG A 27 -10.54 -2.33 -11.81
CA ARG A 27 -10.61 -3.05 -10.53
C ARG A 27 -11.26 -4.40 -10.72
N GLU A 28 -10.62 -5.41 -10.13
CA GLU A 28 -11.22 -6.73 -9.97
C GLU A 28 -11.40 -7.05 -8.49
N PHE A 29 -12.50 -7.70 -8.16
CA PHE A 29 -12.82 -8.15 -6.82
C PHE A 29 -13.12 -9.64 -6.86
N THR A 30 -12.83 -10.32 -5.75
CA THR A 30 -13.32 -11.66 -5.50
C THR A 30 -14.86 -11.66 -5.46
N ARG A 31 -15.45 -12.85 -5.45
CA ARG A 31 -16.91 -13.01 -5.29
C ARG A 31 -17.42 -12.46 -3.96
N ASP A 32 -16.59 -12.49 -2.92
CA ASP A 32 -16.96 -12.06 -1.57
C ASP A 32 -16.63 -10.56 -1.33
N GLY A 33 -16.04 -9.89 -2.33
CA GLY A 33 -15.87 -8.44 -2.39
C GLY A 33 -14.49 -7.93 -1.99
N GLU A 34 -13.51 -8.82 -1.80
CA GLU A 34 -12.12 -8.43 -1.55
C GLU A 34 -11.44 -7.99 -2.86
N LEU A 35 -10.60 -6.95 -2.81
CA LEU A 35 -9.92 -6.40 -3.98
C LEU A 35 -8.83 -7.37 -4.48
N VAL A 36 -8.94 -7.88 -5.71
CA VAL A 36 -7.90 -8.71 -6.36
C VAL A 36 -6.82 -7.84 -6.97
N PHE A 37 -7.21 -6.80 -7.73
CA PHE A 37 -6.27 -5.79 -8.19
C PHE A 37 -6.96 -4.46 -8.43
N GLU A 38 -6.16 -3.40 -8.44
CA GLU A 38 -6.54 -2.08 -8.92
C GLU A 38 -5.41 -1.52 -9.78
N ILE A 39 -5.76 -0.97 -10.94
CA ILE A 39 -4.85 -0.20 -11.80
C ILE A 39 -5.38 1.23 -11.84
N GLU A 40 -4.51 2.18 -11.53
CA GLU A 40 -4.78 3.61 -11.66
C GLU A 40 -4.19 4.13 -12.96
N PHE A 41 -4.98 4.89 -13.71
CA PHE A 41 -4.59 5.51 -14.97
C PHE A 41 -4.67 7.04 -14.89
N ASP A 42 -3.70 7.70 -15.50
CA ASP A 42 -3.71 9.16 -15.69
C ASP A 42 -4.74 9.60 -16.75
N PRO A 43 -4.94 10.93 -16.96
CA PRO A 43 -5.84 11.42 -18.01
C PRO A 43 -5.46 11.06 -19.45
N ALA A 44 -4.20 10.69 -19.71
CA ALA A 44 -3.74 10.22 -21.01
C ALA A 44 -4.04 8.72 -21.23
N GLY A 45 -4.40 8.00 -20.18
CA GLY A 45 -4.69 6.56 -20.19
C GLY A 45 -3.47 5.70 -19.89
N GLU A 46 -2.40 6.30 -19.36
CA GLU A 46 -1.18 5.58 -18.97
C GLU A 46 -1.30 5.05 -17.53
N GLU A 47 -0.81 3.84 -17.28
CA GLU A 47 -0.79 3.23 -15.94
C GLU A 47 0.19 3.98 -15.04
N VAL A 48 -0.30 4.55 -13.94
CA VAL A 48 0.54 5.22 -12.94
C VAL A 48 0.91 4.29 -11.79
N GLN A 49 -0.03 3.44 -11.38
CA GLN A 49 0.14 2.52 -10.27
C GLN A 49 -0.75 1.29 -10.44
N LYS A 50 -0.26 0.15 -9.98
CA LYS A 50 -1.04 -1.07 -9.88
C LYS A 50 -0.81 -1.73 -8.53
N GLN A 51 -1.87 -2.20 -7.89
CA GLN A 51 -1.79 -3.06 -6.72
C GLN A 51 -2.44 -4.42 -7.01
N VAL A 52 -1.86 -5.49 -6.49
CA VAL A 52 -2.36 -6.86 -6.62
C VAL A 52 -2.39 -7.51 -5.24
N ASN A 53 -3.50 -8.18 -4.91
CA ASN A 53 -3.65 -8.96 -3.69
C ASN A 53 -3.90 -10.43 -4.03
N THR A 54 -3.13 -11.32 -3.40
CA THR A 54 -3.34 -12.76 -3.48
C THR A 54 -3.95 -13.25 -2.17
N TYR A 55 -4.95 -14.11 -2.25
CA TYR A 55 -5.66 -14.66 -1.09
C TYR A 55 -5.51 -16.18 -1.03
N ASN A 56 -5.49 -16.74 0.18
CA ASN A 56 -5.57 -18.19 0.38
C ASN A 56 -7.02 -18.70 0.28
N GLU A 57 -7.20 -20.03 0.38
CA GLU A 57 -8.51 -20.69 0.30
C GLU A 57 -9.51 -20.25 1.40
N GLN A 58 -9.03 -19.62 2.48
CA GLN A 58 -9.86 -19.08 3.56
C GLN A 58 -10.23 -17.61 3.34
N GLY A 59 -9.86 -17.02 2.19
CA GLY A 59 -10.11 -15.61 1.88
C GLY A 59 -9.18 -14.62 2.60
N LYS A 60 -8.06 -15.08 3.17
CA LYS A 60 -7.09 -14.20 3.84
C LYS A 60 -5.98 -13.82 2.88
N ILE A 61 -5.58 -12.55 2.90
CA ILE A 61 -4.49 -12.05 2.05
C ILE A 61 -3.17 -12.73 2.42
N VAL A 62 -2.47 -13.29 1.46
CA VAL A 62 -1.14 -13.90 1.66
C VAL A 62 -0.03 -13.09 1.02
N ARG A 63 -0.36 -12.30 -0.01
CA ARG A 63 0.59 -11.41 -0.67
C ARG A 63 -0.09 -10.12 -1.13
N HIS A 64 0.60 -9.01 -0.97
CA HIS A 64 0.30 -7.73 -1.59
C HIS A 64 1.50 -7.30 -2.44
N GLU A 65 1.26 -6.85 -3.65
CA GLU A 65 2.28 -6.34 -4.57
C GLU A 65 1.87 -4.95 -5.05
N LEU A 66 2.81 -4.00 -5.02
CA LEU A 66 2.65 -2.65 -5.51
C LEU A 66 3.60 -2.43 -6.68
N TYR A 67 3.07 -1.95 -7.80
CA TYR A 67 3.82 -1.58 -8.99
C TYR A 67 3.66 -0.09 -9.25
N ASN A 68 4.77 0.61 -9.50
CA ASN A 68 4.78 2.00 -9.94
C ASN A 68 5.32 2.05 -11.36
N GLU A 69 4.56 2.66 -12.29
CA GLU A 69 4.92 2.75 -13.71
C GLU A 69 5.33 1.39 -14.32
N GLY A 70 4.68 0.30 -13.87
CA GLY A 70 4.94 -1.07 -14.31
C GLY A 70 6.08 -1.81 -13.59
N ASN A 71 6.87 -1.14 -12.74
CA ASN A 71 7.95 -1.77 -11.98
C ASN A 71 7.46 -2.19 -10.59
N LEU A 72 7.84 -3.41 -10.14
CA LEU A 72 7.48 -3.90 -8.81
C LEU A 72 8.23 -3.10 -7.73
N ALA A 73 7.50 -2.25 -7.03
CA ALA A 73 8.02 -1.30 -6.05
C ALA A 73 8.04 -1.86 -4.62
N GLU A 74 7.03 -2.67 -4.25
CA GLU A 74 6.90 -3.27 -2.92
C GLU A 74 6.21 -4.63 -3.02
N THR A 75 6.65 -5.58 -2.19
CA THR A 75 5.95 -6.84 -1.93
C THR A 75 5.78 -7.02 -0.43
N ILE A 76 4.59 -7.44 0.02
CA ILE A 76 4.33 -7.79 1.41
C ILE A 76 3.73 -9.18 1.47
N ASP A 77 4.44 -10.11 2.10
CA ASP A 77 3.96 -11.46 2.41
C ASP A 77 3.42 -11.54 3.83
N PHE A 78 2.25 -12.16 3.98
CA PHE A 78 1.54 -12.28 5.26
C PHE A 78 1.50 -13.72 5.74
N THR A 79 1.82 -13.92 7.03
CA THR A 79 1.57 -15.19 7.72
C THR A 79 0.57 -15.00 8.84
N TYR A 80 -0.04 -16.10 9.29
CA TYR A 80 -1.11 -16.08 10.27
C TYR A 80 -0.82 -17.03 11.42
N ASP A 81 -1.27 -16.65 12.62
CA ASP A 81 -1.28 -17.54 13.77
C ASP A 81 -2.45 -18.54 13.70
N ASP A 82 -2.49 -19.48 14.66
CA ASP A 82 -3.53 -20.52 14.73
C ASP A 82 -4.94 -19.96 14.95
N LYS A 83 -5.05 -18.73 15.45
CA LYS A 83 -6.33 -18.01 15.61
C LYS A 83 -6.70 -17.23 14.36
N GLY A 84 -5.85 -17.25 13.33
CA GLY A 84 -6.07 -16.61 12.06
C GLY A 84 -5.77 -15.12 12.02
N ARG A 85 -5.01 -14.59 12.99
CA ARG A 85 -4.55 -13.20 13.06
C ARG A 85 -3.19 -13.10 12.37
N ILE A 86 -2.83 -11.94 11.83
CA ILE A 86 -1.51 -11.75 11.17
C ILE A 86 -0.41 -11.99 12.20
N ALA A 87 0.43 -12.99 11.98
CA ALA A 87 1.59 -13.27 12.82
C ALA A 87 2.81 -12.48 12.35
N THR A 88 3.05 -12.44 11.03
CA THR A 88 4.16 -11.69 10.46
C THR A 88 3.79 -11.01 9.14
N GLU A 89 4.45 -9.88 8.89
CA GLU A 89 4.57 -9.24 7.58
C GLU A 89 6.03 -9.27 7.17
N TYR A 90 6.34 -9.82 6.00
CA TYR A 90 7.65 -9.71 5.37
C TYR A 90 7.53 -8.75 4.18
N ARG A 91 8.27 -7.64 4.23
CA ARG A 91 8.16 -6.54 3.28
C ARG A 91 9.47 -6.36 2.53
N GLU A 92 9.39 -6.47 1.21
CA GLU A 92 10.48 -6.20 0.28
C GLU A 92 10.16 -4.94 -0.50
N PHE A 93 11.19 -4.14 -0.77
CA PHE A 93 11.10 -2.92 -1.55
C PHE A 93 12.02 -3.06 -2.76
N GLU A 94 11.68 -2.40 -3.87
CA GLU A 94 12.56 -2.29 -5.04
C GLU A 94 13.94 -1.73 -4.64
N GLU A 95 13.93 -0.70 -3.79
CA GLU A 95 15.12 -0.12 -3.19
C GLU A 95 14.97 -0.09 -1.66
N GLY A 96 15.96 -0.65 -0.96
CA GLY A 96 16.01 -0.63 0.50
C GLY A 96 16.36 -1.99 1.10
N TYR A 97 16.23 -2.09 2.41
CA TYR A 97 16.40 -3.35 3.13
C TYR A 97 15.03 -3.96 3.41
N PRO A 98 14.85 -5.27 3.17
CA PRO A 98 13.63 -5.94 3.55
C PRO A 98 13.41 -5.86 5.06
N LEU A 99 12.15 -5.74 5.46
CA LEU A 99 11.73 -5.64 6.85
C LEU A 99 10.82 -6.79 7.21
N ARG A 100 10.98 -7.32 8.41
CA ARG A 100 10.04 -8.26 8.99
C ARG A 100 9.38 -7.62 10.20
N THR A 101 8.05 -7.61 10.19
CA THR A 101 7.25 -7.22 11.35
C THR A 101 6.63 -8.45 11.97
N ILE A 102 6.76 -8.61 13.29
CA ILE A 102 6.19 -9.70 14.07
C ILE A 102 5.19 -9.10 15.06
N TYR A 103 4.00 -9.69 15.12
CA TYR A 103 2.92 -9.27 16.01
C TYR A 103 2.67 -10.30 17.09
N SER A 104 2.61 -9.82 18.34
CA SER A 104 2.18 -10.63 19.49
C SER A 104 0.83 -10.11 19.98
N TYR A 105 0.00 -11.03 20.50
CA TYR A 105 -1.35 -10.72 20.94
C TYR A 105 -1.64 -11.35 22.30
N ASP A 106 -2.53 -10.69 23.05
CA ASP A 106 -3.13 -11.30 24.23
C ASP A 106 -4.28 -12.28 23.88
N GLU A 107 -4.91 -12.82 24.92
CA GLU A 107 -6.03 -13.76 24.80
C GLU A 107 -7.28 -13.12 24.17
N GLU A 108 -7.50 -11.82 24.38
CA GLU A 108 -8.61 -11.04 23.83
C GLU A 108 -8.36 -10.60 22.38
N GLY A 109 -7.17 -10.86 21.83
CA GLY A 109 -6.83 -10.51 20.46
C GLY A 109 -6.28 -9.11 20.27
N ARG A 110 -5.92 -8.42 21.36
CA ARG A 110 -5.27 -7.11 21.29
C ARG A 110 -3.78 -7.30 21.05
N ILE A 111 -3.19 -6.43 20.22
CA ILE A 111 -1.74 -6.41 20.00
C ILE A 111 -1.06 -6.03 21.31
N THR A 112 -0.16 -6.88 21.79
CA THR A 112 0.68 -6.61 22.96
C THR A 112 2.09 -6.18 22.56
N GLU A 113 2.55 -6.57 21.38
CA GLU A 113 3.86 -6.20 20.84
C GLU A 113 3.83 -6.11 19.32
N LYS A 114 4.55 -5.13 18.79
CA LYS A 114 4.91 -5.01 17.38
C LYS A 114 6.43 -4.87 17.31
N LYS A 115 7.12 -5.91 16.83
CA LYS A 115 8.57 -5.90 16.64
C LYS A 115 8.88 -5.77 15.16
N VAL A 116 9.71 -4.79 14.79
CA VAL A 116 10.24 -4.63 13.43
C VAL A 116 11.71 -4.98 13.47
N GLU A 117 12.15 -5.86 12.58
CA GLU A 117 13.54 -6.27 12.43
C GLU A 117 13.98 -6.17 10.97
N ASP A 118 15.25 -5.82 10.76
CA ASP A 118 15.87 -5.92 9.44
C ASP A 118 15.85 -7.39 9.06
N ALA A 119 15.19 -7.70 7.95
CA ALA A 119 15.10 -9.06 7.46
C ALA A 119 16.25 -9.31 6.50
N SER A 120 17.49 -9.08 6.96
CA SER A 120 18.67 -9.40 6.16
C SER A 120 18.54 -10.82 5.63
N TYR A 121 18.60 -10.97 4.30
CA TYR A 121 18.37 -12.22 3.58
C TYR A 121 18.99 -13.43 4.30
N GLU A 122 18.22 -14.09 5.16
CA GLU A 122 18.39 -15.53 5.32
C GLU A 122 17.75 -16.10 4.06
N VAL A 123 18.61 -16.53 3.13
CA VAL A 123 18.22 -17.25 1.94
C VAL A 123 17.35 -18.42 2.40
N PHE A 124 16.03 -18.27 2.28
CA PHE A 124 15.17 -19.43 2.19
C PHE A 124 15.50 -20.04 0.84
N ASP A 125 16.50 -20.92 0.82
CA ASP A 125 16.64 -21.92 -0.23
C ASP A 125 15.33 -22.71 -0.20
N ASP A 126 14.33 -22.25 -0.96
CA ASP A 126 13.18 -23.06 -1.33
C ASP A 126 13.62 -24.02 -2.44
N ASP A 127 14.68 -24.76 -2.16
CA ASP A 127 15.05 -25.98 -2.82
C ASP A 127 14.19 -27.08 -2.20
N LYS A 128 12.93 -27.19 -2.66
CA LYS A 128 12.14 -28.45 -2.71
C LYS A 128 10.73 -28.25 -3.29
N LYS A 129 10.60 -28.43 -4.60
CA LYS A 129 9.93 -29.63 -5.15
C LYS A 129 10.14 -29.80 -6.65
#